data_AF-A0AA41WWB4-F1
#
_entry.id   AF-A0AA41WWB4-F1
#
_cell.length_a   1.000
_cell.length_b   1.000
_cell.length_c   1.000
_cell.angle_alpha   90.00
_cell.angle_beta   90.00
_cell.angle_gamma   90.00
#
_symmetry.space_group_name_H-M   'P 1'
#
loop_
_entity.id
_entity.type
_entity.pdbx_description
1 polymer ?
#
loop_
_entity_poly.entity_id
_entity_poly.type
_entity_poly.pdbx_seq_one_letter_code
_entity_poly.pdbx_strand_id
1 'polypeptide(L)'
;MKSMILNTAESLRSPDGAAEPDPRTTMFAGQTSPSLAAHHRDIEAIQLATGVPEAVAIQFETARNLYLYAWHVYRFFPVAQSQALFSLEFGLRERLPERLPERYQRSWQQQPMLAGLLAYAIDQGLVRNEGFRRWHQTAEVRARQRRSMEIFQAMLDQQLESVEVDERQPLNITPDDQSWDLVTILRKSLPSLRNELAHGSSMLTNEVLGTIELVAEILSQIYGLDSGATVCDASRDQQST
;
A
#
# COMPACT_ATOMS: atom_id res chain seq x y z
N MET A 1 36.20 -7.73 25.78
CA MET A 1 35.29 -7.84 24.61
C MET A 1 34.24 -8.89 24.92
N LYS A 2 32.95 -8.52 25.03
CA LYS A 2 31.87 -9.52 25.09
C LYS A 2 31.72 -10.10 23.69
N SER A 3 31.93 -11.41 23.54
CA SER A 3 31.57 -12.13 22.32
C SER A 3 30.07 -11.98 22.13
N MET A 4 29.66 -11.30 21.05
CA MET A 4 28.24 -11.10 20.75
C MET A 4 27.77 -12.34 19.99
N ILE A 5 27.10 -13.25 20.71
CA ILE A 5 26.47 -14.42 20.08
C ILE A 5 25.20 -13.92 19.38
N LEU A 6 25.26 -13.83 18.05
CA LEU A 6 24.09 -13.55 17.22
C LEU A 6 23.18 -14.78 17.19
N ASN A 7 21.87 -14.54 17.17
CA ASN A 7 20.89 -15.62 16.94
C ASN A 7 21.14 -16.24 15.56
N THR A 8 21.03 -17.56 15.45
CA THR A 8 21.25 -18.29 14.18
C THR A 8 20.35 -17.80 13.05
N ALA A 9 19.13 -17.34 13.36
CA ALA A 9 18.21 -16.75 12.39
C ALA A 9 18.68 -15.38 11.83
N GLU A 10 19.71 -14.78 12.44
CA GLU A 10 20.30 -13.50 12.02
C GLU A 10 21.66 -13.69 11.34
N SER A 11 22.20 -14.90 11.38
CA SER A 11 23.46 -15.24 10.71
C SER A 11 23.23 -15.54 9.23
N LEU A 12 24.29 -15.39 8.44
CA LEU A 12 24.29 -15.85 7.04
C LEU A 12 23.92 -17.33 6.98
N ARG A 13 22.93 -17.67 6.17
CA ARG A 13 22.46 -19.05 6.00
C ARG A 13 23.48 -19.89 5.24
N SER A 14 23.54 -21.18 5.57
CA SER A 14 24.27 -22.15 4.75
C SER A 14 23.55 -22.36 3.41
N PRO A 15 24.26 -22.80 2.35
CA PRO A 15 23.64 -23.15 1.08
C PRO A 15 22.48 -24.14 1.23
N ASP A 16 22.66 -25.17 2.07
CA ASP A 16 21.65 -26.23 2.26
C ASP A 16 20.39 -25.72 3.01
N GLY A 17 20.54 -24.73 3.90
CA GLY A 17 19.44 -24.16 4.69
C GLY A 17 18.82 -22.90 4.09
N ALA A 18 19.26 -22.48 2.91
CA ALA A 18 18.81 -21.22 2.29
C ALA A 18 17.32 -21.24 1.93
N ALA A 19 16.79 -22.41 1.55
CA ALA A 19 15.39 -22.61 1.16
C ALA A 19 14.48 -23.03 2.33
N GLU A 20 15.02 -23.23 3.52
CA GLU A 20 14.19 -23.55 4.69
C GLU A 20 13.42 -22.31 5.15
N PRO A 21 12.17 -22.43 5.63
CA PRO A 21 11.42 -21.30 6.16
C PRO A 21 12.17 -20.64 7.32
N ASP A 22 12.06 -19.32 7.45
CA ASP A 22 12.49 -18.66 8.68
C ASP A 22 11.61 -19.11 9.85
N PRO A 23 12.18 -19.47 11.02
CA PRO A 23 11.39 -19.85 12.18
C PRO A 23 10.34 -18.80 12.56
N ARG A 24 10.61 -17.51 12.33
CA ARG A 24 9.67 -16.41 12.64
C ARG A 24 8.46 -16.39 11.70
N THR A 25 8.61 -16.89 10.47
CA THR A 25 7.53 -16.95 9.49
C THR A 25 6.47 -17.98 9.87
N THR A 26 6.88 -19.05 10.54
CA THR A 26 5.97 -20.15 10.96
C THR A 26 5.41 -19.97 12.37
N MET A 27 5.97 -19.06 13.19
CA MET A 27 5.53 -18.80 14.57
C MET A 27 4.13 -18.20 14.68
N PHE A 28 3.62 -17.52 13.64
CA PHE A 28 2.33 -16.81 13.67
C PHE A 28 1.19 -17.59 13.00
N ALA A 29 1.21 -18.92 13.09
CA ALA A 29 0.11 -19.75 12.59
C ALA A 29 -1.17 -19.49 13.39
N GLY A 30 -2.21 -18.99 12.71
CA GLY A 30 -3.58 -19.04 13.21
C GLY A 30 -4.11 -20.49 13.19
N GLN A 31 -5.41 -20.67 12.92
CA GLN A 31 -5.99 -22.02 12.80
C GLN A 31 -5.46 -22.80 11.59
N THR A 32 -4.86 -22.13 10.60
CA THR A 32 -4.25 -22.73 9.42
C THR A 32 -2.74 -22.51 9.46
N SER A 33 -1.97 -23.59 9.30
CA SER A 33 -0.52 -23.50 9.18
C SER A 33 -0.16 -22.65 7.96
N PRO A 34 0.69 -21.61 8.12
CA PRO A 34 1.13 -20.81 6.99
C PRO A 34 1.88 -21.73 6.02
N SER A 35 1.70 -21.50 4.72
CA SER A 35 2.40 -22.23 3.66
C SER A 35 2.97 -21.27 2.64
N LEU A 36 4.10 -21.63 2.03
CA LEU A 36 4.69 -20.85 0.94
C LEU A 36 3.71 -20.67 -0.23
N ALA A 37 2.86 -21.67 -0.50
CA ALA A 37 1.84 -21.58 -1.55
C ALA A 37 0.75 -20.56 -1.23
N ALA A 38 0.30 -20.46 0.03
CA ALA A 38 -0.63 -19.42 0.45
C ALA A 38 0.02 -18.03 0.39
N HIS A 39 1.25 -17.92 0.90
CA HIS A 39 2.05 -16.69 0.83
C HIS A 39 2.22 -16.20 -0.61
N HIS A 40 2.56 -17.10 -1.55
CA HIS A 40 2.64 -16.78 -2.97
C HIS A 40 1.31 -16.31 -3.54
N ARG A 41 0.20 -17.00 -3.23
CA ARG A 41 -1.13 -16.65 -3.74
C ARG A 41 -1.55 -15.24 -3.33
N ASP A 42 -1.25 -14.85 -2.09
CA ASP A 42 -1.56 -13.52 -1.58
C ASP A 42 -0.77 -12.42 -2.33
N ILE A 43 0.48 -12.71 -2.70
CA ILE A 43 1.33 -11.81 -3.50
C ILE A 43 0.83 -11.73 -4.95
N GLU A 44 0.51 -12.87 -5.55
CA GLU A 44 0.05 -12.99 -6.93
C GLU A 44 -1.26 -12.22 -7.19
N ALA A 45 -2.11 -12.11 -6.16
CA ALA A 45 -3.34 -11.32 -6.20
C ALA A 45 -3.10 -9.80 -6.33
N ILE A 46 -1.87 -9.32 -6.08
CA ILE A 46 -1.50 -7.92 -6.23
C ILE A 46 -0.80 -7.72 -7.57
N GLN A 47 -1.49 -7.04 -8.49
CA GLN A 47 -1.03 -6.80 -9.85
C GLN A 47 -1.05 -5.30 -10.16
N LEU A 48 -0.11 -4.86 -11.00
CA LEU A 48 -0.10 -3.51 -11.55
C LEU A 48 -1.01 -3.42 -12.78
N ALA A 49 -1.58 -2.24 -13.01
CA ALA A 49 -2.25 -1.94 -14.27
C ALA A 49 -1.27 -1.96 -15.46
N THR A 50 -1.75 -2.36 -16.65
CA THR A 50 -0.96 -2.48 -17.88
C THR A 50 -0.31 -1.17 -18.34
N GLY A 51 -0.82 -0.02 -17.89
CA GLY A 51 -0.28 1.30 -18.24
C GLY A 51 1.00 1.68 -17.49
N VAL A 52 1.42 0.92 -16.48
CA VAL A 52 2.62 1.23 -15.69
C VAL A 52 3.89 0.97 -16.53
N PRO A 53 4.85 1.93 -16.61
CA PRO A 53 6.07 1.76 -17.38
C PRO A 53 6.89 0.54 -16.96
N GLU A 54 7.52 -0.12 -17.93
CA GLU A 54 8.29 -1.36 -17.72
C GLU A 54 9.35 -1.20 -16.60
N ALA A 55 10.11 -0.11 -16.61
CA ALA A 55 11.13 0.13 -15.60
C ALA A 55 10.55 0.20 -14.18
N VAL A 56 9.36 0.79 -14.01
CA VAL A 56 8.65 0.87 -12.72
C VAL A 56 8.10 -0.50 -12.34
N ALA A 57 7.52 -1.23 -13.29
CA ALA A 57 7.00 -2.57 -13.08
C ALA A 57 8.11 -3.52 -12.62
N ILE A 58 9.30 -3.48 -13.21
CA ILE A 58 10.46 -4.29 -12.79
C ILE A 58 10.84 -4.01 -11.32
N GLN A 59 10.85 -2.75 -10.89
CA GLN A 59 11.16 -2.38 -9.51
C GLN A 59 10.10 -2.90 -8.53
N PHE A 60 8.82 -2.86 -8.94
CA PHE A 60 7.71 -3.42 -8.16
C PHE A 60 7.76 -4.95 -8.09
N GLU A 61 8.07 -5.63 -9.19
CA GLU A 61 8.29 -7.09 -9.21
C GLU A 61 9.43 -7.51 -8.29
N THR A 62 10.48 -6.70 -8.23
CA THR A 62 11.57 -6.91 -7.26
C THR A 62 11.06 -6.85 -5.82
N ALA A 63 10.13 -5.93 -5.50
CA ALA A 63 9.51 -5.88 -4.18
C ALA A 63 8.67 -7.14 -3.88
N ARG A 64 7.87 -7.61 -4.84
CA ARG A 64 7.07 -8.85 -4.70
C ARG A 64 7.96 -10.07 -4.48
N ASN A 65 9.04 -10.19 -5.25
CA ASN A 65 10.01 -11.27 -5.09
C ASN A 65 10.72 -11.21 -3.74
N LEU A 66 11.15 -10.03 -3.30
CA LEU A 66 11.74 -9.87 -1.96
C LEU A 66 10.75 -10.28 -0.86
N TYR A 67 9.47 -9.93 -1.00
CA TYR A 67 8.43 -10.34 -0.06
C TYR A 67 8.18 -11.87 -0.11
N LEU A 68 8.20 -12.49 -1.29
CA LEU A 68 8.17 -13.95 -1.43
C LEU A 68 9.35 -14.60 -0.69
N TYR A 69 10.57 -14.12 -0.92
CA TYR A 69 11.77 -14.64 -0.25
C TYR A 69 11.85 -14.29 1.24
N ALA A 70 11.07 -13.31 1.71
CA ALA A 70 10.95 -13.03 3.15
C ALA A 70 10.35 -14.20 3.93
N TRP A 71 9.67 -15.13 3.25
CA TRP A 71 9.30 -16.43 3.80
C TRP A 71 10.51 -17.18 4.38
N HIS A 72 11.61 -17.19 3.63
CA HIS A 72 12.86 -17.85 3.99
C HIS A 72 13.77 -16.95 4.83
N VAL A 73 13.72 -15.63 4.67
CA VAL A 73 14.54 -14.70 5.45
C VAL A 73 13.68 -13.57 5.99
N TYR A 74 13.24 -13.67 7.24
CA TYR A 74 12.24 -12.76 7.80
C TYR A 74 12.66 -11.28 7.71
N ARG A 75 13.95 -10.99 7.81
CA ARG A 75 14.49 -9.62 7.67
C ARG A 75 14.33 -9.02 6.26
N PHE A 76 13.89 -9.80 5.27
CA PHE A 76 13.57 -9.26 3.95
C PHE A 76 12.19 -8.59 3.90
N PHE A 77 11.32 -8.75 4.91
CA PHE A 77 10.04 -8.02 4.94
C PHE A 77 10.23 -6.49 4.87
N PRO A 78 11.01 -5.84 5.77
CA PRO A 78 11.29 -4.40 5.65
C PRO A 78 12.01 -4.00 4.35
N VAL A 79 12.82 -4.89 3.79
CA VAL A 79 13.54 -4.65 2.52
C VAL A 79 12.56 -4.63 1.35
N ALA A 80 11.63 -5.58 1.32
CA ALA A 80 10.54 -5.60 0.34
C ALA A 80 9.65 -4.36 0.46
N GLN A 81 9.35 -3.92 1.69
CA GLN A 81 8.58 -2.70 1.95
C GLN A 81 9.30 -1.46 1.40
N SER A 82 10.60 -1.35 1.66
CA SER A 82 11.45 -0.26 1.16
C SER A 82 11.45 -0.25 -0.37
N GLN A 83 11.64 -1.42 -0.98
CA GLN A 83 11.65 -1.58 -2.42
C GLN A 83 10.30 -1.19 -3.07
N ALA A 84 9.17 -1.51 -2.43
CA ALA A 84 7.86 -1.06 -2.89
C ALA A 84 7.70 0.47 -2.80
N LEU A 85 8.20 1.10 -1.73
CA LEU A 85 8.16 2.56 -1.59
C LEU A 85 9.10 3.26 -2.60
N PHE A 86 10.22 2.63 -2.94
CA PHE A 86 11.12 3.13 -3.98
C PHE A 86 10.50 3.01 -5.37
N SER A 87 9.80 1.90 -5.68
CA SER A 87 9.08 1.77 -6.95
C SER A 87 7.95 2.78 -7.07
N LEU A 88 7.24 3.08 -5.97
CA LEU A 88 6.26 4.18 -5.93
C LEU A 88 6.90 5.55 -6.20
N GLU A 89 7.98 5.88 -5.49
CA GLU A 89 8.68 7.15 -5.65
C GLU A 89 9.21 7.31 -7.08
N PHE A 90 9.76 6.23 -7.66
CA PHE A 90 10.22 6.21 -9.05
C PHE A 90 9.06 6.38 -10.03
N GLY A 91 7.97 5.61 -9.88
CA GLY A 91 6.81 5.70 -10.76
C GLY A 91 6.13 7.06 -10.72
N LEU A 92 6.09 7.73 -9.56
CA LEU A 92 5.62 9.10 -9.46
C LEU A 92 6.55 10.11 -10.15
N ARG A 93 7.87 9.94 -10.07
CA ARG A 93 8.83 10.81 -10.80
C ARG A 93 8.69 10.66 -12.30
N GLU A 94 8.54 9.44 -12.79
CA GLU A 94 8.35 9.17 -14.22
C GLU A 94 7.03 9.77 -14.75
N ARG A 95 5.99 9.82 -13.92
CA ARG A 95 4.65 10.29 -14.33
C ARG A 95 4.46 11.80 -14.24
N LEU A 96 5.11 12.43 -13.27
CA LEU A 96 4.90 13.83 -12.90
C LEU A 96 5.98 14.74 -13.49
N PRO A 97 5.75 16.07 -13.57
CA PRO A 97 6.77 16.99 -14.05
C PRO A 97 8.07 16.90 -13.24
N GLU A 98 9.22 17.02 -13.92
CA GLU A 98 10.55 16.96 -13.30
C GLU A 98 10.70 17.96 -12.14
N ARG A 99 10.05 19.14 -12.27
CA ARG A 99 9.99 20.18 -11.24
C ARG A 99 8.56 20.41 -10.80
N LEU A 100 8.30 20.20 -9.51
CA LEU A 100 7.02 20.52 -8.90
C LEU A 100 6.98 21.97 -8.39
N PRO A 101 5.77 22.56 -8.21
CA PRO A 101 5.59 23.84 -7.54
C PRO A 101 6.26 23.91 -6.16
N GLU A 102 6.66 25.10 -5.71
CA GLU A 102 7.42 25.30 -4.46
C GLU A 102 6.76 24.70 -3.21
N ARG A 103 5.42 24.65 -3.17
CA ARG A 103 4.66 24.03 -2.08
C ARG A 103 4.89 22.52 -1.93
N TYR A 104 5.39 21.85 -2.97
CA TYR A 104 5.66 20.41 -3.01
C TYR A 104 7.15 20.06 -3.12
N GLN A 105 7.98 20.99 -3.59
CA GLN A 105 9.41 20.76 -3.76
C GLN A 105 10.18 22.03 -3.43
N ARG A 106 11.06 21.93 -2.42
CA ARG A 106 11.89 23.04 -1.95
C ARG A 106 12.85 23.50 -3.06
N SER A 107 13.20 24.79 -3.06
CA SER A 107 14.07 25.41 -4.07
C SER A 107 15.41 24.70 -4.25
N TRP A 108 16.00 24.20 -3.16
CA TRP A 108 17.31 23.53 -3.14
C TRP A 108 17.26 22.03 -3.48
N GLN A 109 16.07 21.43 -3.59
CA GLN A 109 15.95 20.02 -3.94
C GLN A 109 16.08 19.83 -5.45
N GLN A 110 17.09 19.07 -5.88
CA GLN A 110 17.27 18.73 -7.29
C GLN A 110 16.11 17.90 -7.84
N GLN A 111 15.60 16.96 -7.04
CA GLN A 111 14.45 16.14 -7.40
C GLN A 111 13.39 16.14 -6.29
N PRO A 112 12.10 16.08 -6.65
CA PRO A 112 11.04 15.95 -5.67
C PRO A 112 11.15 14.59 -4.94
N MET A 113 10.86 14.59 -3.64
CA MET A 113 10.83 13.40 -2.79
C MET A 113 9.40 12.82 -2.71
N LEU A 114 9.26 11.58 -2.22
CA LEU A 114 7.96 10.90 -2.11
C LEU A 114 6.87 11.77 -1.46
N ALA A 115 7.18 12.52 -0.40
CA ALA A 115 6.21 13.41 0.26
C ALA A 115 5.63 14.47 -0.70
N GLY A 116 6.49 15.11 -1.49
CA GLY A 116 6.09 16.14 -2.44
C GLY A 116 5.33 15.57 -3.64
N LEU A 117 5.84 14.47 -4.18
CA LEU A 117 5.24 13.74 -5.30
C LEU A 117 3.82 13.24 -4.97
N LEU A 118 3.67 12.55 -3.83
CA LEU A 118 2.39 11.99 -3.41
C LEU A 118 1.39 13.09 -3.08
N ALA A 119 1.83 14.14 -2.38
CA ALA A 119 0.98 15.30 -2.11
C ALA A 119 0.50 15.98 -3.39
N TYR A 120 1.38 16.15 -4.39
CA TYR A 120 1.01 16.68 -5.69
C TYR A 120 -0.01 15.79 -6.40
N ALA A 121 0.23 14.47 -6.46
CA ALA A 121 -0.67 13.53 -7.11
C ALA A 121 -2.08 13.52 -6.48
N ILE A 122 -2.16 13.58 -5.14
CA ILE A 122 -3.44 13.68 -4.42
C ILE A 122 -4.13 15.02 -4.71
N ASP A 123 -3.40 16.15 -4.60
CA ASP A 123 -3.97 17.48 -4.80
C ASP A 123 -4.37 17.74 -6.27
N GLN A 124 -3.81 16.99 -7.23
CA GLN A 124 -4.24 16.97 -8.64
C GLN A 124 -5.37 15.96 -8.92
N GLY A 125 -5.81 15.22 -7.91
CA GLY A 125 -6.85 14.20 -8.06
C GLY A 125 -6.43 13.00 -8.90
N LEU A 126 -5.12 12.75 -9.06
CA LEU A 126 -4.58 11.53 -9.70
C LEU A 126 -4.64 10.33 -8.76
N VAL A 127 -4.68 10.58 -7.45
CA VAL A 127 -4.86 9.57 -6.40
C VAL A 127 -6.05 9.98 -5.56
N ARG A 128 -7.05 9.10 -5.45
CA ARG A 128 -8.32 9.36 -4.75
C ARG A 128 -8.71 8.18 -3.88
N ASN A 129 -9.56 8.42 -2.88
CA ASN A 129 -10.00 7.39 -1.94
C ASN A 129 -10.67 6.20 -2.67
N GLU A 130 -11.44 6.48 -3.71
CA GLU A 130 -12.21 5.52 -4.49
C GLU A 130 -11.32 4.53 -5.26
N GLY A 131 -10.05 4.86 -5.46
CA GLY A 131 -9.08 4.00 -6.12
C GLY A 131 -8.46 2.92 -5.21
N PHE A 132 -8.85 2.86 -3.93
CA PHE A 132 -8.31 1.90 -2.96
C PHE A 132 -9.36 0.87 -2.56
N ARG A 133 -9.05 -0.42 -2.72
CA ARG A 133 -9.91 -1.54 -2.28
C ARG A 133 -10.24 -1.44 -0.79
N ARG A 134 -9.26 -1.10 0.04
CA ARG A 134 -9.44 -0.99 1.50
C ARG A 134 -10.44 0.11 1.89
N TRP A 135 -10.54 1.17 1.09
CA TRP A 135 -11.52 2.23 1.34
C TRP A 135 -12.95 1.70 1.15
N HIS A 136 -13.19 0.97 0.06
CA HIS A 136 -14.48 0.31 -0.20
C HIS A 136 -14.81 -0.73 0.88
N GLN A 137 -13.85 -1.59 1.25
CA GLN A 137 -14.04 -2.57 2.32
C GLN A 137 -14.39 -1.92 3.67
N THR A 138 -13.75 -0.80 3.99
CA THR A 138 -14.04 -0.05 5.23
C THR A 138 -15.45 0.55 5.19
N ALA A 139 -15.87 1.09 4.06
CA ALA A 139 -17.23 1.59 3.87
C ALA A 139 -18.26 0.46 4.00
N GLU A 140 -18.00 -0.72 3.44
CA GLU A 140 -18.88 -1.88 3.62
C GLU A 140 -18.95 -2.34 5.08
N VAL A 141 -17.82 -2.40 5.79
CA VAL A 141 -17.80 -2.77 7.21
C VAL A 141 -18.62 -1.78 8.04
N ARG A 142 -18.48 -0.48 7.78
CA ARG A 142 -19.26 0.57 8.44
C ARG A 142 -20.75 0.47 8.11
N ALA A 143 -21.10 0.21 6.86
CA ALA A 143 -22.49 0.00 6.45
C ALA A 143 -23.12 -1.21 7.14
N ARG A 144 -22.37 -2.33 7.28
CA ARG A 144 -22.83 -3.51 8.05
C ARG A 144 -23.05 -3.17 9.52
N GLN A 145 -22.11 -2.45 10.14
CA GLN A 145 -22.21 -2.03 11.54
C GLN A 145 -23.41 -1.10 11.77
N ARG A 146 -23.62 -0.13 10.88
CA ARG A 146 -24.76 0.79 10.93
C ARG A 146 -26.08 0.04 10.80
N ARG A 147 -26.23 -0.83 9.79
CA ARG A 147 -27.42 -1.68 9.64
C ARG A 147 -27.69 -2.53 10.89
N SER A 148 -26.65 -3.12 11.47
CA SER A 148 -26.77 -3.89 12.72
C SER A 148 -27.28 -3.02 13.87
N MET A 149 -26.79 -1.78 13.98
CA MET A 149 -27.24 -0.83 14.99
C MET A 149 -28.69 -0.37 14.77
N GLU A 150 -29.08 -0.11 13.52
CA GLU A 150 -30.45 0.26 13.14
C GLU A 150 -31.44 -0.88 13.47
N ILE A 151 -31.07 -2.13 13.18
CA ILE A 151 -31.85 -3.31 13.52
C ILE A 151 -31.99 -3.44 15.04
N PHE A 152 -30.88 -3.31 15.78
CA PHE A 152 -30.88 -3.39 17.23
C PHE A 152 -31.76 -2.29 17.86
N GLN A 153 -31.68 -1.06 17.33
CA GLN A 153 -32.53 0.04 17.79
C GLN A 153 -34.01 -0.25 17.51
N ALA A 154 -34.35 -0.74 16.32
CA ALA A 154 -35.73 -1.12 15.99
C ALA A 154 -36.26 -2.25 16.89
N MET A 155 -35.42 -3.21 17.27
CA MET A 155 -35.78 -4.26 18.22
C MET A 155 -36.10 -3.68 19.60
N LEU A 156 -35.28 -2.74 20.11
CA LEU A 156 -35.55 -2.06 21.38
C LEU A 156 -36.86 -1.28 21.34
N ASP A 157 -37.10 -0.53 20.27
CA ASP A 157 -38.29 0.32 20.11
C ASP A 157 -39.58 -0.52 20.01
N GLN A 158 -39.48 -1.72 19.43
CA GLN A 158 -40.60 -2.66 19.26
C GLN A 158 -40.65 -3.76 20.33
N GLN A 159 -39.73 -3.75 21.30
CA GLN A 159 -39.58 -4.79 22.33
C GLN A 159 -39.47 -6.22 21.77
N LEU A 160 -38.74 -6.38 20.67
CA LEU A 160 -38.50 -7.68 20.04
C LEU A 160 -37.32 -8.40 20.71
N GLU A 161 -37.49 -9.69 21.03
CA GLU A 161 -36.41 -10.53 21.57
C GLU A 161 -35.48 -11.05 20.46
N SER A 162 -35.97 -11.17 19.22
CA SER A 162 -35.19 -11.60 18.06
C SER A 162 -35.75 -11.03 16.76
N VAL A 163 -34.90 -10.97 15.74
CA VAL A 163 -35.25 -10.59 14.38
C VAL A 163 -34.44 -11.45 13.40
N GLU A 164 -35.08 -11.90 12.33
CA GLU A 164 -34.39 -12.61 11.26
C GLU A 164 -33.73 -11.59 10.34
N VAL A 165 -32.41 -11.69 10.16
CA VAL A 165 -31.64 -10.79 9.31
C VAL A 165 -31.23 -11.54 8.05
N ASP A 166 -31.72 -11.07 6.90
CA ASP A 166 -31.22 -11.56 5.62
C ASP A 166 -29.86 -10.91 5.30
N GLU A 167 -28.80 -11.69 5.50
CA GLU A 167 -27.41 -11.32 5.19
C GLU A 167 -27.15 -11.18 3.69
N ARG A 168 -28.02 -11.73 2.82
CA ARG A 168 -27.89 -11.64 1.37
C ARG A 168 -28.44 -10.32 0.81
N GLN A 169 -29.20 -9.58 1.62
CA GLN A 169 -29.74 -8.30 1.20
C GLN A 169 -28.60 -7.31 0.93
N PRO A 170 -28.61 -6.62 -0.24
CA PRO A 170 -27.59 -5.63 -0.58
C PRO A 170 -27.45 -4.55 0.50
N LEU A 171 -26.21 -4.18 0.82
CA LEU A 171 -25.93 -3.09 1.74
C LEU A 171 -26.15 -1.76 1.03
N ASN A 172 -26.94 -0.88 1.66
CA ASN A 172 -27.02 0.51 1.24
C ASN A 172 -25.85 1.29 1.86
N ILE A 173 -24.81 1.55 1.07
CA ILE A 173 -23.64 2.32 1.48
C ILE A 173 -23.95 3.81 1.34
N THR A 174 -23.81 4.57 2.42
CA THR A 174 -24.07 6.01 2.44
C THR A 174 -22.77 6.82 2.38
N PRO A 175 -22.84 8.14 2.08
CA PRO A 175 -21.66 9.01 2.15
C PRO A 175 -20.96 9.01 3.52
N ASP A 176 -21.70 8.80 4.61
CA ASP A 176 -21.13 8.71 5.96
C ASP A 176 -20.25 7.46 6.15
N ASP A 177 -20.64 6.33 5.55
CA ASP A 177 -19.81 5.11 5.56
C ASP A 177 -18.48 5.34 4.82
N GLN A 178 -18.53 6.18 3.79
CA GLN A 178 -17.42 6.58 2.91
C GLN A 178 -16.60 7.77 3.44
N SER A 179 -16.93 8.31 4.60
CA SER A 179 -16.28 9.50 5.20
C SER A 179 -14.79 9.34 5.56
N TRP A 180 -14.23 8.14 5.41
CA TRP A 180 -12.83 7.89 5.73
C TRP A 180 -11.90 8.52 4.68
N ASP A 181 -11.10 9.49 5.13
CA ASP A 181 -10.08 10.12 4.29
C ASP A 181 -8.76 9.34 4.34
N LEU A 182 -8.70 8.27 3.56
CA LEU A 182 -7.52 7.41 3.42
C LEU A 182 -6.35 8.18 2.78
N VAL A 183 -6.59 8.96 1.72
CA VAL A 183 -5.52 9.68 1.02
C VAL A 183 -4.80 10.68 1.92
N THR A 184 -5.49 11.36 2.84
CA THR A 184 -4.85 12.26 3.82
C THR A 184 -3.95 11.49 4.79
N ILE A 185 -4.33 10.27 5.17
CA ILE A 185 -3.49 9.41 6.01
C ILE A 185 -2.24 8.99 5.23
N LEU A 186 -2.41 8.49 4.00
CA LEU A 186 -1.33 8.02 3.13
C LEU A 186 -0.33 9.12 2.79
N ARG A 187 -0.81 10.36 2.57
CA ARG A 187 0.00 11.56 2.35
C ARG A 187 1.08 11.75 3.43
N LYS A 188 0.79 11.34 4.66
CA LYS A 188 1.70 11.47 5.81
C LYS A 188 2.45 10.16 6.10
N SER A 189 1.74 9.03 6.09
CA SER A 189 2.30 7.76 6.57
C SER A 189 3.33 7.15 5.61
N LEU A 190 3.08 7.13 4.29
CA LEU A 190 3.99 6.52 3.33
C LEU A 190 5.37 7.21 3.27
N PRO A 191 5.46 8.56 3.20
CA PRO A 191 6.76 9.22 3.24
C PRO A 191 7.50 9.06 4.57
N SER A 192 6.76 9.06 5.68
CA SER A 192 7.34 8.83 7.01
C SER A 192 7.96 7.43 7.10
N LEU A 193 7.20 6.41 6.69
CA LEU A 193 7.63 5.02 6.65
C LEU A 193 8.85 4.83 5.73
N ARG A 194 8.84 5.43 4.54
CA ARG A 194 9.97 5.40 3.61
C ARG A 194 11.25 5.95 4.25
N ASN A 195 11.13 7.06 4.98
CA ASN A 195 12.29 7.67 5.63
C ASN A 195 12.79 6.83 6.80
N GLU A 196 11.89 6.29 7.63
CA GLU A 196 12.26 5.41 8.73
C GLU A 196 13.06 4.20 8.23
N LEU A 197 12.56 3.51 7.21
CA LEU A 197 13.23 2.36 6.63
C LEU A 197 14.59 2.72 6.00
N ALA A 198 14.70 3.89 5.36
CA ALA A 198 15.96 4.37 4.76
C ALA A 198 17.04 4.74 5.80
N HIS A 199 16.64 5.14 7.02
CA HIS A 199 17.56 5.40 8.12
C HIS A 199 17.94 4.14 8.91
N GLY A 200 17.35 3.00 8.56
CA GLY A 200 17.45 1.75 9.30
C GLY A 200 16.46 1.72 10.45
N SER A 201 15.74 0.61 10.59
CA SER A 201 14.81 0.37 11.69
C SER A 201 15.16 -0.94 12.39
N SER A 202 15.00 -0.98 13.71
CA SER A 202 15.04 -2.21 14.48
C SER A 202 13.69 -2.94 14.49
N MET A 203 12.65 -2.31 13.96
CA MET A 203 11.30 -2.89 13.90
C MET A 203 11.27 -4.05 12.92
N LEU A 204 10.77 -5.19 13.40
CA LEU A 204 10.54 -6.39 12.61
C LEU A 204 9.03 -6.63 12.54
N THR A 205 8.48 -6.58 11.34
CA THR A 205 7.08 -6.88 11.06
C THR A 205 6.95 -7.61 9.73
N ASN A 206 6.02 -8.55 9.66
CA ASN A 206 5.60 -9.20 8.42
C ASN A 206 4.36 -8.55 7.80
N GLU A 207 3.80 -7.49 8.40
CA GLU A 207 2.63 -6.74 7.93
C GLU A 207 2.96 -5.80 6.75
N VAL A 208 3.75 -6.29 5.80
CA VAL A 208 4.28 -5.50 4.68
C VAL A 208 3.38 -5.59 3.44
N LEU A 209 2.62 -6.67 3.29
CA LEU A 209 1.77 -6.91 2.12
C LEU A 209 0.81 -5.74 1.84
N GLY A 210 0.21 -5.18 2.89
CA GLY A 210 -0.68 -4.03 2.76
C GLY A 210 0.01 -2.78 2.20
N THR A 211 1.31 -2.61 2.41
CA THR A 211 2.06 -1.51 1.76
C THR A 211 2.29 -1.80 0.28
N ILE A 212 2.58 -3.06 -0.08
CA ILE A 212 2.74 -3.47 -1.48
C ILE A 212 1.42 -3.28 -2.24
N GLU A 213 0.29 -3.64 -1.64
CA GLU A 213 -1.05 -3.41 -2.19
C GLU A 213 -1.31 -1.91 -2.43
N LEU A 214 -1.08 -1.06 -1.42
CA LEU A 214 -1.24 0.39 -1.54
C LEU A 214 -0.37 0.99 -2.65
N VAL A 215 0.88 0.54 -2.78
CA VAL A 215 1.79 0.97 -3.86
C VAL A 215 1.23 0.57 -5.22
N ALA A 216 0.75 -0.66 -5.37
CA ALA A 216 0.17 -1.14 -6.61
C ALA A 216 -1.07 -0.33 -7.01
N GLU A 217 -1.95 -0.05 -6.04
CA GLU A 217 -3.16 0.75 -6.24
C GLU A 217 -2.82 2.20 -6.63
N ILE A 218 -1.84 2.83 -5.98
CA ILE A 218 -1.41 4.19 -6.34
C ILE A 218 -0.81 4.23 -7.75
N LEU A 219 0.10 3.31 -8.07
CA LEU A 219 0.70 3.23 -9.39
C LEU A 219 -0.36 2.98 -10.47
N SER A 220 -1.33 2.12 -10.18
CA SER A 220 -2.44 1.82 -11.10
C SER A 220 -3.36 3.03 -11.30
N GLN A 221 -3.59 3.86 -10.27
CA GLN A 221 -4.37 5.08 -10.41
C GLN A 221 -3.67 6.11 -11.32
N ILE A 222 -2.37 6.37 -11.08
CA ILE A 222 -1.65 7.43 -11.83
C ILE A 222 -1.36 7.06 -13.29
N TYR A 223 -1.37 5.75 -13.62
CA TYR A 223 -1.16 5.22 -14.98
C TYR A 223 -2.41 4.57 -15.61
N GLY A 224 -3.54 4.58 -14.91
CA GLY A 224 -4.81 4.03 -15.40
C GLY A 224 -5.35 4.79 -16.62
N LEU A 225 -6.17 4.12 -17.43
CA LEU A 225 -6.68 4.63 -18.72
C LEU A 225 -7.47 5.95 -18.62
N ASP A 226 -8.01 6.28 -17.44
CA ASP A 226 -8.72 7.54 -17.19
C ASP A 226 -7.79 8.72 -16.89
N SER A 227 -6.49 8.48 -16.67
CA SER A 227 -5.49 9.51 -16.32
C SER A 227 -4.92 10.25 -17.54
N GLY A 228 -5.43 9.98 -18.74
CA GLY A 228 -5.02 10.58 -20.02
C GLY A 228 -5.62 11.96 -20.34
N ALA A 229 -6.56 12.46 -19.54
CA ALA A 229 -7.22 13.73 -19.78
C ALA A 229 -6.87 14.77 -18.70
N THR A 230 -5.63 15.29 -18.72
CA THR A 230 -5.22 16.66 -18.32
C THR A 230 -3.74 16.71 -17.95
N VAL A 231 -2.86 16.73 -18.95
CA VAL A 231 -1.69 17.62 -18.92
C VAL A 231 -1.64 18.25 -20.31
N CYS A 232 -2.59 19.14 -20.60
CA CYS A 232 -2.52 19.95 -21.82
C CYS A 232 -1.32 20.89 -21.70
N ASP A 233 -0.44 20.77 -22.69
CA ASP A 233 0.49 21.77 -23.19
C ASP A 233 0.17 23.20 -22.73
N ALA A 234 0.87 23.65 -21.69
CA ALA A 234 1.03 25.06 -21.36
C ALA A 234 2.51 25.42 -21.55
N SER A 235 3.08 25.15 -22.73
CA SER A 235 4.44 25.55 -23.09
C SER A 235 4.64 25.56 -24.62
N ARG A 236 3.82 26.32 -25.34
CA ARG A 236 4.15 26.82 -26.69
C ARG A 236 3.18 27.92 -27.06
N ASP A 237 3.51 29.13 -26.61
CA ASP A 237 3.33 30.37 -27.37
C ASP A 237 3.77 31.54 -26.50
N GLN A 238 5.08 31.79 -26.52
CA GLN A 238 5.68 33.10 -26.32
C GLN A 238 7.16 33.00 -26.71
N GLN A 239 7.44 33.20 -28.00
CA GLN A 239 8.64 33.90 -28.49
C GLN A 239 8.55 34.12 -30.01
N SER A 240 8.24 35.38 -30.35
CA SER A 240 8.83 36.19 -31.42
C SER A 240 8.95 35.62 -32.83
N THR A 241 8.19 36.15 -33.80
CA THR A 241 8.63 37.30 -34.63
C THR A 241 7.46 37.94 -35.35
#